data_AF-A0A1U8BKC2-F1
#
_entry.id   AF-A0A1U8BKC2-F1
#
_cell.length_a   1.000
_cell.length_b   1.000
_cell.length_c   1.000
_cell.angle_alpha   90.00
_cell.angle_beta   90.00
_cell.angle_gamma   90.00
#
_symmetry.space_group_name_H-M   'P 1'
#
loop_
_entity.id
_entity.type
_entity.pdbx_description
1 polymer ?
#
loop_
_entity_poly.entity_id
_entity_poly.type
_entity_poly.pdbx_seq_one_letter_code
_entity_poly.pdbx_strand_id
1 'polypeptide(L)'
;MALQVVPLLLLLSSFCSATATSSSSSSVKSVQAKPNCPDKCGNITVPYPFGLGHDPNCYRDGFKLSCNHTFTPPKLLIASADTIIFEATDQDGVYKEVADRVLEVKEISLLQGQLHVYSFMDYNCYNHSLFVSPNKSSIVMDLWDTPFTYSDTRNMFTVIGCDSQASIKYNNNESIGWFGILQYGCSVFCLGIEETLSGNYSGMGFCQTTIPRELKSVGRKLEILENSSLDFNPCAYAFIADKERYNFSVADLSGFDFYRRNRGMVPTILDWAIENDSCENITMRNSTTYACGNNTHCYKSPNGLGYLCKCLKGYGGNPYLQDGCQGT
;
A
#
# COMPACT_ATOMS: atom_id res chain seq x y z
N MET A 1 81.76 -40.80 -8.44
CA MET A 1 80.61 -41.72 -8.55
C MET A 1 79.37 -40.90 -8.27
N ALA A 2 78.67 -40.39 -9.29
CA ALA A 2 77.59 -41.07 -10.02
C ALA A 2 76.38 -41.35 -9.10
N LEU A 3 75.29 -40.56 -9.18
CA LEU A 3 74.10 -40.63 -10.07
C LEU A 3 72.91 -41.10 -9.19
N GLN A 4 71.76 -40.42 -9.06
CA GLN A 4 70.60 -40.26 -9.98
C GLN A 4 69.68 -39.18 -9.33
N VAL A 5 69.22 -38.09 -9.96
CA VAL A 5 68.13 -37.88 -10.97
C VAL A 5 66.81 -38.55 -10.55
N VAL A 6 65.72 -37.83 -10.24
CA VAL A 6 64.68 -37.29 -11.17
C VAL A 6 63.82 -36.21 -10.46
N PRO A 7 63.23 -35.22 -11.18
CA PRO A 7 62.70 -33.96 -10.65
C PRO A 7 61.16 -33.91 -10.54
N LEU A 8 60.62 -33.07 -9.65
CA LEU A 8 59.18 -32.82 -9.52
C LEU A 8 58.76 -31.51 -10.22
N LEU A 9 58.08 -31.73 -11.34
CA LEU A 9 57.20 -30.89 -12.16
C LEU A 9 56.91 -29.42 -11.79
N LEU A 10 57.11 -28.59 -12.82
CA LEU A 10 56.56 -27.26 -13.10
C LEU A 10 55.05 -27.17 -12.86
N LEU A 11 54.61 -26.11 -12.18
CA LEU A 11 53.28 -25.53 -12.38
C LEU A 11 53.40 -24.02 -12.62
N LEU A 12 52.98 -23.65 -13.82
CA LEU A 12 53.01 -22.34 -14.44
C LEU A 12 52.30 -21.25 -13.61
N SER A 13 52.98 -20.12 -13.44
CA SER A 13 52.38 -18.83 -13.11
C SER A 13 51.52 -18.35 -14.27
N SER A 14 50.22 -18.68 -14.24
CA SER A 14 49.24 -18.05 -15.13
C SER A 14 48.90 -16.67 -14.58
N PHE A 15 49.44 -15.63 -15.22
CA PHE A 15 49.01 -14.25 -15.02
C PHE A 15 47.54 -14.13 -15.44
N CYS A 16 46.64 -14.12 -14.47
CA CYS A 16 45.25 -13.73 -14.70
C CYS A 16 45.24 -12.23 -15.00
N SER A 17 45.34 -11.89 -16.29
CA SER A 17 45.05 -10.53 -16.74
C SER A 17 43.60 -10.25 -16.38
N ALA A 18 43.38 -9.40 -15.38
CA ALA A 18 42.07 -8.85 -15.07
C ALA A 18 41.64 -7.98 -16.25
N THR A 19 41.03 -8.59 -17.26
CA THR A 19 40.20 -7.86 -18.21
C THR A 19 39.09 -7.24 -17.39
N ALA A 20 39.10 -5.91 -17.27
CA ALA A 20 37.96 -5.15 -16.80
C ALA A 20 36.81 -5.44 -17.76
N THR A 21 36.01 -6.45 -17.45
CA THR A 21 34.70 -6.65 -18.04
C THR A 21 33.91 -5.41 -17.68
N SER A 22 33.75 -4.52 -18.66
CA SER A 22 32.74 -3.47 -18.62
C SER A 22 31.42 -4.17 -18.32
N SER A 23 30.97 -4.06 -17.07
CA SER A 23 29.60 -4.40 -16.71
C SER A 23 28.72 -3.51 -17.57
N SER A 24 28.17 -4.07 -18.65
CA SER A 24 27.05 -3.47 -19.35
C SER A 24 25.96 -3.32 -18.31
N SER A 25 25.79 -2.11 -17.78
CA SER A 25 24.59 -1.77 -17.05
C SER A 25 23.45 -2.00 -18.03
N SER A 26 22.72 -3.10 -17.88
CA SER A 26 21.40 -3.22 -18.49
C SER A 26 20.64 -2.03 -17.95
N SER A 27 20.50 -0.98 -18.77
CA SER A 27 19.63 0.14 -18.45
C SER A 27 18.25 -0.46 -18.29
N VAL A 28 17.78 -0.57 -17.05
CA VAL A 28 16.36 -0.71 -16.79
C VAL A 28 15.76 0.51 -17.47
N LYS A 29 15.17 0.31 -18.66
CA LYS A 29 14.53 1.39 -19.42
C LYS A 29 13.60 2.09 -18.46
N SER A 30 13.86 3.37 -18.23
CA SER A 30 13.15 4.13 -17.20
C SER A 30 11.65 4.01 -17.44
N VAL A 31 10.94 3.77 -16.36
CA VAL A 31 9.49 3.86 -16.33
C VAL A 31 9.14 5.34 -16.55
N GLN A 32 8.55 5.66 -17.70
CA GLN A 32 8.47 7.02 -18.26
C GLN A 32 7.12 7.70 -18.00
N ALA A 33 7.13 9.02 -17.78
CA ALA A 33 5.95 9.85 -17.95
C ALA A 33 5.61 10.04 -19.45
N LYS A 34 4.44 10.61 -19.74
CA LYS A 34 4.11 11.00 -21.12
C LYS A 34 5.02 12.17 -21.58
N PRO A 35 5.43 12.24 -22.86
CA PRO A 35 6.26 13.34 -23.34
C PRO A 35 5.67 14.71 -23.03
N ASN A 36 6.53 15.66 -22.63
CA ASN A 36 6.18 17.03 -22.21
C ASN A 36 5.35 17.15 -20.93
N CYS A 37 5.21 16.07 -20.15
CA CYS A 37 4.53 16.08 -18.87
C CYS A 37 5.52 16.05 -17.69
N PRO A 38 5.19 16.66 -16.54
CA PRO A 38 6.02 16.54 -15.34
C PRO A 38 6.08 15.08 -14.87
N ASP A 39 7.28 14.61 -14.57
CA ASP A 39 7.57 13.21 -14.26
C ASP A 39 8.01 12.98 -12.81
N LYS A 40 8.04 14.02 -11.98
CA LYS A 40 8.53 13.94 -10.60
C LYS A 40 7.78 14.83 -9.63
N CYS A 41 7.65 14.34 -8.40
CA CYS A 41 7.28 15.12 -7.22
C CYS A 41 8.24 14.81 -6.08
N GLY A 42 9.09 15.77 -5.71
CA GLY A 42 10.21 15.52 -4.81
C GLY A 42 11.13 14.44 -5.38
N ASN A 43 11.32 13.35 -4.64
CA ASN A 43 12.17 12.22 -5.05
C ASN A 43 11.39 11.08 -5.75
N ILE A 44 10.08 11.22 -5.92
CA ILE A 44 9.23 10.17 -6.49
C ILE A 44 9.07 10.42 -7.99
N THR A 45 9.37 9.40 -8.79
CA THR A 45 9.10 9.40 -10.24
C THR A 45 7.63 9.02 -10.48
N VAL A 46 6.93 9.80 -11.30
CA VAL A 46 5.52 9.64 -11.65
C VAL A 46 5.40 9.20 -13.10
N PRO A 47 5.20 7.89 -13.36
CA PRO A 47 5.06 7.38 -14.71
C PRO A 47 3.62 7.38 -15.21
N TYR A 48 3.43 7.41 -16.53
CA TYR A 48 2.12 7.17 -17.12
C TYR A 48 1.61 5.74 -16.76
N PRO A 49 0.34 5.50 -16.43
CA PRO A 49 -0.84 6.35 -16.62
C PRO A 49 -1.02 7.44 -15.56
N PHE A 50 -0.21 7.47 -14.51
CA PHE A 50 -0.19 8.56 -13.55
C PHE A 50 0.38 9.83 -14.16
N GLY A 51 -0.05 10.97 -13.64
CA GLY A 51 0.46 12.26 -14.08
C GLY A 51 0.14 13.39 -13.13
N LEU A 52 0.80 14.52 -13.39
CA LEU A 52 0.75 15.74 -12.59
C LEU A 52 0.30 16.91 -13.46
N GLY A 53 -0.16 17.97 -12.80
CA GLY A 53 -0.50 19.23 -13.45
C GLY A 53 -1.97 19.33 -13.87
N HIS A 54 -2.26 20.40 -14.63
CA HIS A 54 -3.63 20.73 -15.07
C HIS A 54 -3.97 20.19 -16.46
N ASP A 55 -2.96 19.78 -17.25
CA ASP A 55 -3.19 19.24 -18.59
C ASP A 55 -3.75 17.81 -18.48
N PRO A 56 -5.01 17.57 -18.90
CA PRO A 56 -5.62 16.24 -18.85
C PRO A 56 -4.92 15.24 -19.78
N ASN A 57 -4.07 15.69 -20.72
CA ASN A 57 -3.28 14.79 -21.55
C ASN A 57 -2.16 14.09 -20.77
N CYS A 58 -1.76 14.59 -19.59
CA CYS A 58 -0.60 14.08 -18.86
C CYS A 58 -0.87 12.86 -17.99
N TYR A 59 -2.14 12.51 -17.78
CA TYR A 59 -2.56 11.35 -17.03
C TYR A 59 -3.70 10.65 -17.77
N ARG A 60 -4.03 9.45 -17.33
CA ARG A 60 -5.30 8.81 -17.67
C ARG A 60 -6.36 9.20 -16.64
N ASP A 61 -7.62 9.24 -17.03
CA ASP A 61 -8.74 9.50 -16.11
C ASP A 61 -8.67 8.58 -14.88
N GLY A 62 -8.83 9.14 -13.68
CA GLY A 62 -8.67 8.46 -12.39
C GLY A 62 -7.22 8.29 -11.90
N PHE A 63 -6.21 8.60 -12.71
CA PHE A 63 -4.78 8.47 -12.35
C PHE A 63 -4.08 9.81 -12.07
N LYS A 64 -4.85 10.89 -11.93
CA LYS A 64 -4.29 12.19 -11.59
C LYS A 64 -3.73 12.18 -10.16
N LEU A 65 -2.52 12.71 -10.01
CA LEU A 65 -1.91 12.93 -8.70
C LEU A 65 -1.64 14.42 -8.47
N SER A 66 -1.47 14.79 -7.20
CA SER A 66 -1.18 16.15 -6.77
C SER A 66 0.21 16.21 -6.12
N CYS A 67 1.02 17.18 -6.51
CA CYS A 67 2.30 17.44 -5.85
C CYS A 67 2.16 18.64 -4.91
N ASN A 68 2.26 18.40 -3.61
CA ASN A 68 2.17 19.45 -2.61
C ASN A 68 3.55 20.03 -2.29
N HIS A 69 3.78 21.24 -2.79
CA HIS A 69 5.04 21.98 -2.64
C HIS A 69 5.15 22.79 -1.33
N THR A 70 4.12 22.79 -0.48
CA THR A 70 4.21 23.44 0.85
C THR A 70 5.10 22.67 1.82
N PHE A 71 5.36 21.39 1.54
CA PHE A 71 6.28 20.54 2.26
C PHE A 71 7.68 20.56 1.62
N THR A 72 8.72 20.39 2.44
CA THR A 72 10.10 20.22 1.97
C THR A 72 10.66 18.89 2.52
N PRO A 73 10.93 17.88 1.67
CA PRO A 73 10.67 17.85 0.22
C PRO A 73 9.16 17.83 -0.12
N PRO A 74 8.78 18.17 -1.37
CA PRO A 74 7.39 18.09 -1.82
C PRO A 74 6.80 16.70 -1.65
N LYS A 75 5.51 16.64 -1.30
CA LYS A 75 4.78 15.38 -1.08
C LYS A 75 3.87 15.04 -2.24
N LEU A 76 3.95 13.81 -2.74
CA LEU A 76 3.03 13.30 -3.74
C LEU A 76 1.77 12.78 -3.05
N LEU A 77 0.61 13.20 -3.54
CA LEU A 77 -0.70 12.91 -2.97
C LEU A 77 -1.62 12.30 -4.04
N ILE A 78 -2.50 11.39 -3.63
CA ILE A 78 -3.66 11.04 -4.47
C ILE A 78 -4.55 12.29 -4.59
N ALA A 79 -5.07 12.58 -5.78
CA ALA A 79 -5.89 13.78 -5.97
C ALA A 79 -7.17 13.69 -5.11
N SER A 80 -7.38 14.70 -4.26
CA SER A 80 -8.48 14.72 -3.27
C SER A 80 -9.88 14.70 -3.87
N ALA A 81 -10.03 15.07 -5.14
CA ALA A 81 -11.32 15.03 -5.84
C ALA A 81 -11.81 13.60 -6.08
N ASP A 82 -10.92 12.61 -6.01
CA ASP A 82 -11.21 11.22 -6.36
C ASP A 82 -11.30 10.30 -5.12
N THR A 83 -10.81 10.74 -3.95
CA THR A 83 -10.88 9.97 -2.70
C THR A 83 -11.71 10.69 -1.64
N ILE A 84 -12.73 10.03 -1.11
CA ILE A 84 -13.57 10.59 -0.05
C ILE A 84 -13.19 9.93 1.28
N ILE A 85 -12.88 10.76 2.27
CA ILE A 85 -12.56 10.32 3.63
C ILE A 85 -13.63 10.84 4.58
N PHE A 86 -14.29 9.92 5.27
CA PHE A 86 -15.24 10.24 6.30
C PHE A 86 -14.64 9.96 7.68
N GLU A 87 -14.84 10.88 8.62
CA GLU A 87 -14.45 10.68 10.01
C GLU A 87 -15.66 10.89 10.93
N ALA A 88 -15.78 10.01 11.91
CA ALA A 88 -16.70 10.18 13.04
C ALA A 88 -15.88 10.34 14.32
N THR A 89 -16.02 11.49 14.97
CA THR A 89 -15.53 11.73 16.33
C THR A 89 -16.70 11.95 17.28
N ASP A 90 -16.63 11.23 18.39
CA ASP A 90 -17.38 11.25 19.65
C ASP A 90 -18.78 11.85 19.85
N GLN A 91 -19.23 12.93 19.19
CA GLN A 91 -20.41 13.65 19.71
C GLN A 91 -21.75 13.25 19.08
N ASP A 92 -21.80 12.69 17.86
CA ASP A 92 -23.08 12.30 17.24
C ASP A 92 -23.05 10.93 16.52
N GLY A 93 -21.87 10.31 16.39
CA GLY A 93 -21.69 9.13 15.51
C GLY A 93 -21.93 9.43 14.02
N VAL A 94 -22.08 10.71 13.67
CA VAL A 94 -22.30 11.18 12.30
C VAL A 94 -20.96 11.29 11.60
N TYR A 95 -20.82 10.54 10.52
CA TYR A 95 -19.69 10.67 9.59
C TYR A 95 -19.73 12.02 8.90
N LYS A 96 -18.63 12.75 8.98
CA LYS A 96 -18.43 14.00 8.23
C LYS A 96 -17.28 13.79 7.26
N GLU A 97 -17.46 14.26 6.03
CA GLU A 97 -16.38 14.31 5.05
C GLU A 97 -15.27 15.25 5.57
N VAL A 98 -14.02 14.80 5.48
CA VAL A 98 -12.84 15.56 5.95
C VAL A 98 -11.94 15.89 4.77
N ALA A 99 -12.18 17.04 4.14
CA ALA A 99 -11.46 17.49 2.96
C ALA A 99 -9.94 17.66 3.17
N ASP A 100 -9.48 17.84 4.42
CA ASP A 100 -8.07 18.05 4.75
C ASP A 100 -7.25 16.73 4.80
N ARG A 101 -7.91 15.57 4.81
CA ARG A 101 -7.23 14.27 4.81
C ARG A 101 -7.01 13.83 3.37
N VAL A 102 -5.74 13.66 2.99
CA VAL A 102 -5.35 13.19 1.66
C VAL A 102 -4.24 12.15 1.81
N LEU A 103 -4.23 11.13 0.95
CA LEU A 103 -3.28 10.03 1.01
C LEU A 103 -1.95 10.41 0.39
N GLU A 104 -0.89 10.28 1.17
CA GLU A 104 0.48 10.47 0.71
C GLU A 104 0.97 9.21 -0.02
N VAL A 105 1.35 9.38 -1.28
CA VAL A 105 2.01 8.37 -2.10
C VAL A 105 3.51 8.42 -1.83
N LYS A 106 4.10 7.25 -1.56
CA LYS A 106 5.53 7.09 -1.30
C LYS A 106 6.27 6.46 -2.47
N GLU A 107 5.60 5.61 -3.22
CA GLU A 107 6.20 4.85 -4.31
C GLU A 107 5.12 4.38 -5.28
N ILE A 108 5.45 4.37 -6.57
CA ILE A 108 4.60 3.87 -7.64
C ILE A 108 5.32 2.68 -8.28
N SER A 109 4.76 1.50 -8.09
CA SER A 109 5.27 0.26 -8.66
C SER A 109 4.50 -0.07 -9.93
N LEU A 110 4.89 0.53 -11.06
CA LEU A 110 4.14 0.47 -12.32
C LEU A 110 3.91 -0.98 -12.79
N LEU A 111 4.95 -1.82 -12.77
CA LEU A 111 4.88 -3.18 -13.33
C LEU A 111 4.14 -4.17 -12.42
N GLN A 112 4.12 -3.91 -11.12
CA GLN A 112 3.42 -4.70 -10.13
C GLN A 112 1.94 -4.29 -10.01
N GLY A 113 1.56 -3.13 -10.56
CA GLY A 113 0.22 -2.59 -10.37
C GLY A 113 -0.01 -2.10 -8.95
N GLN A 114 1.03 -1.60 -8.26
CA GLN A 114 0.97 -1.24 -6.84
C GLN A 114 1.31 0.23 -6.58
N LEU A 115 0.61 0.82 -5.62
CA LEU A 115 0.81 2.15 -5.08
C LEU A 115 1.08 2.03 -3.58
N HIS A 116 2.23 2.50 -3.13
CA HIS A 116 2.59 2.44 -1.72
C HIS A 116 2.19 3.76 -1.07
N VAL A 117 1.28 3.70 -0.11
CA VAL A 117 0.70 4.88 0.55
C VAL A 117 0.82 4.78 2.06
N TYR A 118 0.51 5.90 2.73
CA TYR A 118 0.20 5.89 4.16
C TYR A 118 -1.31 6.09 4.35
N SER A 119 -2.00 5.07 4.87
CA SER A 119 -3.45 5.15 5.15
C SER A 119 -3.73 5.41 6.62
N PHE A 120 -4.88 6.00 6.92
CA PHE A 120 -5.27 6.35 8.27
C PHE A 120 -5.65 5.13 9.12
N MET A 121 -5.42 5.25 10.43
CA MET A 121 -5.84 4.28 11.45
C MET A 121 -7.01 4.81 12.29
N ASP A 122 -7.84 3.89 12.77
CA ASP A 122 -8.85 4.17 13.79
C ASP A 122 -8.23 4.03 15.18
N TYR A 123 -8.77 4.77 16.15
CA TYR A 123 -8.40 4.61 17.55
C TYR A 123 -9.65 4.69 18.43
N ASN A 124 -9.61 3.97 19.53
CA ASN A 124 -10.61 4.06 20.60
C ASN A 124 -9.86 4.00 21.92
N CYS A 125 -9.99 5.07 22.68
CA CYS A 125 -9.23 5.33 23.87
C CYS A 125 -10.19 5.77 24.98
N TYR A 126 -9.85 5.43 26.21
CA TYR A 126 -10.58 5.86 27.39
C TYR A 126 -9.72 6.80 28.23
N ASN A 127 -10.41 7.66 28.99
CA ASN A 127 -9.73 8.54 29.93
C ASN A 127 -9.09 7.72 31.04
N HIS A 128 -7.82 7.99 31.28
CA HIS A 128 -7.07 7.41 32.38
C HIS A 128 -6.61 8.50 33.35
N SER A 129 -6.43 8.15 34.62
CA SER A 129 -6.06 9.12 35.67
C SER A 129 -4.69 9.78 35.44
N LEU A 130 -3.80 9.14 34.67
CA LEU A 130 -2.44 9.60 34.40
C LEU A 130 -2.27 10.32 33.04
N PHE A 131 -3.20 10.13 32.09
CA PHE A 131 -3.08 10.64 30.74
C PHE A 131 -4.44 11.04 30.16
N VAL A 132 -4.51 12.26 29.60
CA VAL A 132 -5.68 12.69 28.81
C VAL A 132 -5.52 12.11 27.40
N SER A 133 -6.35 11.13 27.07
CA SER A 133 -6.44 10.57 25.73
C SER A 133 -7.62 11.21 24.98
N PRO A 134 -7.55 11.33 23.63
CA PRO A 134 -8.77 11.55 22.87
C PRO A 134 -9.74 10.37 23.09
N ASN A 135 -11.03 10.50 22.78
CA ASN A 135 -11.95 9.38 23.00
C ASN A 135 -11.85 8.37 21.84
N LYS A 136 -12.54 8.60 20.73
CA LYS A 136 -12.45 7.69 19.57
C LYS A 136 -12.51 8.44 18.24
N SER A 137 -11.90 7.83 17.23
CA SER A 137 -12.05 8.20 15.83
C SER A 137 -12.31 6.95 15.00
N SER A 138 -13.29 7.04 14.11
CA SER A 138 -13.51 6.04 13.06
C SER A 138 -13.38 6.70 11.70
N ILE A 139 -12.54 6.11 10.84
CA ILE A 139 -12.23 6.66 9.52
C ILE A 139 -12.64 5.66 8.45
N VAL A 140 -13.47 6.13 7.52
CA VAL A 140 -13.80 5.42 6.28
C VAL A 140 -13.01 6.05 5.15
N MET A 141 -12.32 5.21 4.39
CA MET A 141 -11.69 5.60 3.14
C MET A 141 -12.46 4.94 2.00
N ASP A 142 -13.02 5.76 1.13
CA ASP A 142 -13.74 5.32 -0.05
C ASP A 142 -12.89 5.51 -1.32
N LEU A 143 -12.71 4.42 -2.07
CA LEU A 143 -11.94 4.34 -3.31
C LEU A 143 -12.80 3.93 -4.51
N TRP A 144 -14.13 3.90 -4.40
CA TRP A 144 -15.03 3.41 -5.47
C TRP A 144 -14.86 4.16 -6.79
N ASP A 145 -14.71 5.48 -6.74
CA ASP A 145 -14.53 6.34 -7.93
C ASP A 145 -13.07 6.41 -8.41
N THR A 146 -12.19 5.56 -7.87
CA THR A 146 -10.76 5.50 -8.24
C THR A 146 -10.39 4.17 -8.86
N PRO A 147 -9.28 4.10 -9.62
CA PRO A 147 -8.72 2.83 -10.08
C PRO A 147 -8.03 2.02 -8.97
N PHE A 148 -8.12 2.43 -7.70
CA PHE A 148 -7.40 1.83 -6.56
C PHE A 148 -8.28 0.84 -5.78
N THR A 149 -7.63 -0.18 -5.23
CA THR A 149 -8.24 -1.21 -4.36
C THR A 149 -7.22 -1.60 -3.30
N TYR A 150 -7.63 -1.93 -2.07
CA TYR A 150 -6.69 -2.45 -1.07
C TYR A 150 -6.10 -3.79 -1.53
N SER A 151 -4.78 -3.94 -1.40
CA SER A 151 -4.10 -5.19 -1.77
C SER A 151 -4.38 -6.31 -0.76
N ASP A 152 -5.14 -7.34 -1.13
CA ASP A 152 -5.45 -8.48 -0.25
C ASP A 152 -4.25 -9.40 -0.02
N THR A 153 -3.30 -9.37 -0.95
CA THR A 153 -2.07 -10.18 -0.86
C THR A 153 -0.97 -9.51 -0.05
N ARG A 154 -0.93 -8.17 0.01
CA ARG A 154 0.10 -7.40 0.72
C ARG A 154 -0.35 -6.87 2.07
N ASN A 155 -1.63 -6.53 2.23
CA ASN A 155 -2.10 -5.96 3.47
C ASN A 155 -2.78 -6.97 4.39
N MET A 156 -2.73 -6.68 5.69
CA MET A 156 -3.51 -7.35 6.71
C MET A 156 -4.32 -6.34 7.52
N PHE A 157 -5.54 -6.70 7.88
CA PHE A 157 -6.30 -5.96 8.87
C PHE A 157 -5.74 -6.28 10.25
N THR A 158 -5.37 -5.24 10.99
CA THR A 158 -4.59 -5.31 12.21
C THR A 158 -5.32 -4.61 13.34
N VAL A 159 -5.31 -5.23 14.52
CA VAL A 159 -5.81 -4.68 15.77
C VAL A 159 -4.69 -4.67 16.79
N ILE A 160 -4.50 -3.53 17.46
CA ILE A 160 -3.57 -3.37 18.59
C ILE A 160 -4.37 -2.85 19.78
N GLY A 161 -4.11 -3.37 20.96
CA GLY A 161 -4.73 -2.92 22.21
C GLY A 161 -5.04 -4.08 23.13
N CYS A 162 -5.54 -3.79 24.31
CA CYS A 162 -6.00 -4.75 25.29
C CYS A 162 -7.54 -4.75 25.35
N ASP A 163 -8.11 -5.91 25.68
CA ASP A 163 -9.55 -6.17 25.84
C ASP A 163 -10.40 -5.46 24.80
N SER A 164 -10.01 -5.61 23.53
CA SER A 164 -10.56 -4.86 22.41
C SER A 164 -10.82 -5.78 21.23
N GLN A 165 -11.75 -5.39 20.38
CA GLN A 165 -12.00 -6.06 19.12
C GLN A 165 -12.22 -5.05 18.02
N ALA A 166 -11.83 -5.42 16.80
CA ALA A 166 -12.23 -4.65 15.64
C ALA A 166 -12.66 -5.54 14.50
N SER A 167 -13.50 -4.96 13.64
CA SER A 167 -13.96 -5.62 12.44
C SER A 167 -14.13 -4.65 11.29
N ILE A 168 -13.84 -5.11 10.08
CA ILE A 168 -14.23 -4.43 8.85
C ILE A 168 -15.65 -4.83 8.47
N LYS A 169 -16.48 -3.83 8.15
CA LYS A 169 -17.76 -4.03 7.51
C LYS A 169 -17.55 -3.82 6.01
N TYR A 170 -17.82 -4.87 5.24
CA TYR A 170 -17.74 -4.81 3.79
C TYR A 170 -19.08 -5.23 3.20
N ASN A 171 -19.56 -4.44 2.24
CA ASN A 171 -20.75 -4.77 1.45
C ASN A 171 -20.30 -4.95 0.00
N ASN A 172 -20.42 -6.18 -0.53
CA ASN A 172 -20.09 -6.47 -1.93
C ASN A 172 -21.27 -6.29 -2.88
N ASN A 173 -22.50 -6.12 -2.39
CA ASN A 173 -23.69 -6.02 -3.21
C ASN A 173 -24.76 -5.16 -2.56
N GLU A 174 -25.27 -4.15 -3.27
CA GLU A 174 -26.46 -3.38 -2.88
C GLU A 174 -27.70 -4.27 -2.63
N SER A 175 -27.71 -5.51 -3.14
CA SER A 175 -28.85 -6.43 -3.12
C SER A 175 -28.89 -7.39 -1.94
N ILE A 176 -27.82 -7.50 -1.14
CA ILE A 176 -27.87 -8.30 0.09
C ILE A 176 -28.34 -7.33 1.18
N GLY A 177 -29.60 -7.47 1.60
CA GLY A 177 -30.19 -6.64 2.65
C GLY A 177 -29.30 -6.61 3.91
N TRP A 178 -29.59 -5.65 4.80
CA TRP A 178 -28.90 -5.27 6.05
C TRP A 178 -28.31 -6.41 6.95
N PHE A 179 -28.64 -7.67 6.69
CA PHE A 179 -28.22 -8.88 7.40
C PHE A 179 -27.01 -9.62 6.78
N GLY A 180 -26.50 -9.24 5.61
CA GLY A 180 -25.42 -9.98 4.93
C GLY A 180 -24.06 -9.29 4.90
N ILE A 181 -23.69 -8.54 5.93
CA ILE A 181 -22.36 -7.93 6.04
C ILE A 181 -21.38 -9.04 6.43
N LEU A 182 -20.46 -9.40 5.53
CA LEU A 182 -19.30 -10.22 5.89
C LEU A 182 -18.42 -9.39 6.82
N GLN A 183 -18.29 -9.87 8.06
CA GLN A 183 -17.52 -9.20 9.10
C GLN A 183 -16.21 -9.95 9.29
N TYR A 184 -15.11 -9.40 8.78
CA TYR A 184 -13.77 -9.89 9.09
C TYR A 184 -13.26 -9.07 10.26
N GLY A 185 -12.75 -9.74 11.28
CA GLY A 185 -12.26 -9.05 12.45
C GLY A 185 -11.44 -9.95 13.32
N CYS A 186 -10.88 -9.36 14.36
CA CYS A 186 -10.34 -10.13 15.46
C CYS A 186 -10.29 -9.34 16.76
N SER A 187 -10.05 -10.09 17.82
CA SER A 187 -10.05 -9.61 19.19
C SER A 187 -8.67 -9.80 19.81
N VAL A 188 -8.34 -8.91 20.74
CA VAL A 188 -7.09 -8.84 21.46
C VAL A 188 -7.38 -8.72 22.96
N PHE A 189 -6.63 -9.44 23.77
CA PHE A 189 -6.76 -9.49 25.22
C PHE A 189 -5.38 -9.33 25.88
N CYS A 190 -5.34 -8.91 27.14
CA CYS A 190 -4.07 -8.79 27.88
C CYS A 190 -4.22 -9.39 29.29
N LEU A 191 -3.27 -10.24 29.70
CA LEU A 191 -3.29 -10.88 31.03
C LEU A 191 -2.48 -10.08 32.08
N GLY A 192 -1.59 -9.18 31.66
CA GLY A 192 -0.71 -8.38 32.52
C GLY A 192 0.50 -7.82 31.76
N ILE A 193 1.15 -6.74 32.25
CA ILE A 193 2.35 -6.13 31.59
C ILE A 193 3.44 -7.18 31.33
N GLU A 194 3.82 -7.95 32.35
CA GLU A 194 4.95 -8.88 32.27
C GLU A 194 4.68 -10.05 31.31
N GLU A 195 3.44 -10.56 31.29
CA GLU A 195 3.05 -11.65 30.41
C GLU A 195 2.90 -11.17 28.95
N THR A 196 2.37 -9.96 28.73
CA THR A 196 2.34 -9.34 27.40
C THR A 196 3.75 -9.06 26.86
N LEU A 197 4.72 -8.75 27.73
CA LEU A 197 6.13 -8.57 27.37
C LEU A 197 6.85 -9.90 27.08
N SER A 198 6.29 -11.04 27.48
CA SER A 198 6.95 -12.36 27.38
C SER A 198 6.90 -13.02 25.99
N GLY A 199 6.18 -12.43 25.02
CA GLY A 199 6.48 -12.61 23.59
C GLY A 199 5.69 -13.67 22.81
N ASN A 200 4.46 -14.01 23.20
CA ASN A 200 3.57 -14.81 22.34
C ASN A 200 2.46 -13.91 21.74
N TYR A 201 2.68 -13.43 20.51
CA TYR A 201 2.07 -12.19 19.99
C TYR A 201 0.63 -12.28 19.48
N SER A 202 0.11 -13.45 19.13
CA SER A 202 -1.24 -13.56 18.56
C SER A 202 -2.30 -13.68 19.66
N GLY A 203 -3.16 -12.65 19.74
CA GLY A 203 -4.24 -12.55 20.73
C GLY A 203 -3.84 -11.83 22.01
N MET A 204 -2.54 -11.60 22.24
CA MET A 204 -2.00 -10.84 23.37
C MET A 204 -1.59 -9.44 22.92
N GLY A 205 -2.51 -8.47 23.02
CA GLY A 205 -2.24 -7.08 22.62
C GLY A 205 -2.25 -6.81 21.11
N PHE A 206 -2.16 -7.85 20.28
CA PHE A 206 -2.02 -7.75 18.82
C PHE A 206 -2.73 -8.88 18.10
N CYS A 207 -3.37 -8.55 16.98
CA CYS A 207 -3.96 -9.53 16.10
C CYS A 207 -3.98 -9.03 14.65
N GLN A 208 -3.86 -9.97 13.71
CA GLN A 208 -4.06 -9.71 12.28
C GLN A 208 -4.97 -10.74 11.63
N THR A 209 -5.70 -10.31 10.60
CA THR A 209 -6.48 -11.17 9.72
C THR A 209 -6.39 -10.69 8.27
N THR A 210 -6.69 -11.57 7.32
CA THR A 210 -6.72 -11.23 5.90
C THR A 210 -7.88 -10.28 5.58
N ILE A 211 -7.73 -9.47 4.54
CA ILE A 211 -8.82 -8.68 3.98
C ILE A 211 -9.46 -9.39 2.78
N PRO A 212 -10.75 -9.17 2.50
CA PRO A 212 -11.38 -9.69 1.29
C PRO A 212 -10.78 -9.07 0.02
N ARG A 213 -10.91 -9.79 -1.09
CA ARG A 213 -10.62 -9.27 -2.44
C ARG A 213 -11.59 -8.16 -2.82
N GLU A 214 -11.18 -7.33 -3.78
CA GLU A 214 -12.03 -6.27 -4.36
C GLU A 214 -12.50 -5.24 -3.32
N LEU A 215 -11.69 -5.06 -2.26
CA LEU A 215 -11.99 -4.14 -1.18
C LEU A 215 -11.63 -2.70 -1.56
N LYS A 216 -12.64 -1.89 -1.90
CA LYS A 216 -12.47 -0.46 -2.23
C LYS A 216 -12.86 0.50 -1.11
N SER A 217 -13.89 0.17 -0.33
CA SER A 217 -14.37 0.99 0.77
C SER A 217 -14.38 0.18 2.06
N VAL A 218 -13.79 0.74 3.12
CA VAL A 218 -13.62 0.05 4.40
C VAL A 218 -14.03 0.96 5.55
N GLY A 219 -15.14 0.60 6.21
CA GLY A 219 -15.45 1.05 7.55
C GLY A 219 -14.98 0.05 8.59
N ARG A 220 -14.28 0.53 9.62
CA ARG A 220 -13.84 -0.29 10.76
C ARG A 220 -14.70 0.03 11.97
N LYS A 221 -15.16 -1.00 12.66
CA LYS A 221 -15.81 -0.88 13.97
C LYS A 221 -14.80 -1.35 15.01
N LEU A 222 -14.27 -0.43 15.81
CA LEU A 222 -13.33 -0.72 16.90
C LEU A 222 -14.04 -0.52 18.25
N GLU A 223 -14.04 -1.55 19.08
CA GLU A 223 -14.75 -1.61 20.35
C GLU A 223 -13.81 -2.08 21.46
N ILE A 224 -13.94 -1.47 22.64
CA ILE A 224 -13.33 -1.95 23.88
C ILE A 224 -14.37 -2.85 24.56
N LEU A 225 -13.99 -4.09 24.85
CA LEU A 225 -14.82 -5.14 25.41
C LEU A 225 -14.96 -5.03 26.92
N GLU A 226 -13.86 -4.75 27.61
CA GLU A 226 -13.83 -4.52 29.05
C GLU A 226 -12.90 -3.35 29.40
N ASN A 227 -13.28 -2.55 30.40
CA ASN A 227 -12.44 -1.46 30.91
C ASN A 227 -11.51 -1.94 32.05
N SER A 228 -11.18 -3.24 32.04
CA SER A 228 -10.24 -3.89 32.97
C SER A 228 -8.78 -3.72 32.53
N SER A 229 -8.56 -3.16 31.34
CA SER A 229 -7.25 -2.94 30.75
C SER A 229 -6.38 -1.98 31.56
N LEU A 230 -5.18 -2.47 31.83
CA LEU A 230 -4.14 -1.96 32.70
C LEU A 230 -3.73 -0.50 32.37
N ASP A 231 -3.32 0.27 33.39
CA ASP A 231 -2.90 1.69 33.34
C ASP A 231 -1.96 2.09 32.17
N PHE A 232 -1.29 1.13 31.53
CA PHE A 232 -0.34 1.35 30.44
C PHE A 232 -0.95 1.36 29.02
N ASN A 233 -2.16 0.79 28.81
CA ASN A 233 -2.80 0.70 27.49
C ASN A 233 -4.21 1.33 27.46
N PRO A 234 -4.34 2.66 27.61
CA PRO A 234 -5.64 3.32 27.53
C PRO A 234 -6.25 3.39 26.12
N CYS A 235 -5.62 2.79 25.10
CA CYS A 235 -5.96 2.96 23.69
C CYS A 235 -5.83 1.66 22.90
N ALA A 236 -6.84 1.41 22.07
CA ALA A 236 -6.81 0.42 21.01
C ALA A 236 -6.80 1.10 19.64
N TYR A 237 -6.30 0.37 18.64
CA TYR A 237 -6.13 0.82 17.26
C TYR A 237 -6.59 -0.26 16.28
N ALA A 238 -7.17 0.16 15.17
CA ALA A 238 -7.53 -0.72 14.07
C ALA A 238 -7.13 -0.11 12.72
N PHE A 239 -6.44 -0.87 11.88
CA PHE A 239 -5.95 -0.37 10.60
C PHE A 239 -5.66 -1.50 9.61
N ILE A 240 -5.52 -1.15 8.34
CA ILE A 240 -5.03 -2.05 7.28
C ILE A 240 -3.58 -1.62 7.00
N ALA A 241 -2.62 -2.55 7.05
CA ALA A 241 -1.21 -2.23 6.80
C ALA A 241 -0.52 -3.32 5.99
N ASP A 242 0.53 -2.93 5.26
CA ASP A 242 1.43 -3.82 4.54
C ASP A 242 2.16 -4.74 5.53
N LYS A 243 1.95 -6.05 5.38
CA LYS A 243 2.53 -7.09 6.24
C LYS A 243 4.05 -7.18 6.15
N GLU A 244 4.66 -6.60 5.12
CA GLU A 244 6.12 -6.57 4.95
C GLU A 244 6.76 -5.30 5.52
N ARG A 245 5.97 -4.24 5.79
CA ARG A 245 6.47 -2.95 6.27
C ARG A 245 6.07 -2.63 7.71
N TYR A 246 4.99 -3.23 8.20
CA TYR A 246 4.54 -3.06 9.56
C TYR A 246 4.90 -4.28 10.41
N ASN A 247 5.69 -4.05 11.47
CA ASN A 247 6.00 -5.02 12.51
C ASN A 247 5.50 -4.49 13.85
N PHE A 248 4.74 -5.32 14.56
CA PHE A 248 4.28 -4.98 15.91
C PHE A 248 5.44 -4.89 16.89
N SER A 249 5.39 -3.89 17.76
CA SER A 249 6.24 -3.74 18.92
C SER A 249 5.39 -3.56 20.17
N VAL A 250 5.85 -4.03 21.32
CA VAL A 250 5.14 -3.80 22.59
C VAL A 250 5.01 -2.30 22.91
N ALA A 251 5.93 -1.47 22.40
CA ALA A 251 5.82 -0.02 22.50
C ALA A 251 4.56 0.56 21.81
N ASP A 252 3.92 -0.21 20.92
CA ASP A 252 2.70 0.17 20.22
C ASP A 252 1.46 0.15 21.12
N LEU A 253 1.55 -0.56 22.25
CA LEU A 253 0.55 -0.56 23.31
C LEU A 253 0.64 0.67 24.23
N SER A 254 1.67 1.51 24.08
CA SER A 254 1.90 2.66 24.99
C SER A 254 0.93 3.81 24.70
N GLY A 255 -0.23 3.78 25.35
CA GLY A 255 -1.26 4.82 25.28
C GLY A 255 -1.48 5.41 23.90
N PHE A 256 -1.54 6.74 23.81
CA PHE A 256 -1.78 7.45 22.53
C PHE A 256 -0.51 7.67 21.68
N ASP A 257 0.65 7.14 22.12
CA ASP A 257 1.91 7.43 21.47
C ASP A 257 2.05 6.73 20.11
N PHE A 258 1.42 5.57 19.92
CA PHE A 258 1.38 4.89 18.61
C PHE A 258 0.74 5.78 17.54
N TYR A 259 -0.40 6.40 17.84
CA TYR A 259 -1.03 7.34 16.91
C TYR A 259 -0.14 8.56 16.67
N ARG A 260 0.39 9.17 17.73
CA ARG A 260 1.22 10.39 17.63
C ARG A 260 2.50 10.17 16.82
N ARG A 261 3.26 9.12 17.13
CA ARG A 261 4.56 8.81 16.49
C ARG A 261 4.39 8.51 15.00
N ASN A 262 3.27 7.90 14.63
CA ASN A 262 2.93 7.58 13.24
C ASN A 262 2.05 8.65 12.55
N ARG A 263 1.73 9.76 13.25
CA ARG A 263 0.82 10.81 12.77
C ARG A 263 -0.54 10.26 12.30
N GLY A 264 -1.03 9.22 12.97
CA GLY A 264 -2.30 8.57 12.67
C GLY A 264 -2.34 7.77 11.36
N MET A 265 -1.20 7.42 10.79
CA MET A 265 -1.12 6.68 9.52
C MET A 265 -0.23 5.43 9.61
N VAL A 266 -0.46 4.46 8.73
CA VAL A 266 0.34 3.22 8.61
C VAL A 266 0.67 2.94 7.14
N PRO A 267 1.77 2.24 6.84
CA PRO A 267 2.12 1.89 5.46
C PRO A 267 1.11 0.88 4.89
N THR A 268 0.59 1.17 3.71
CA THR A 268 -0.48 0.40 3.06
C THR A 268 -0.25 0.29 1.57
N ILE A 269 -0.58 -0.85 0.98
CA ILE A 269 -0.48 -1.09 -0.47
C ILE A 269 -1.86 -0.99 -1.10
N LEU A 270 -2.01 -0.10 -2.08
CA LEU A 270 -3.16 -0.12 -2.98
C LEU A 270 -2.74 -0.79 -4.28
N ASP A 271 -3.47 -1.81 -4.71
CA ASP A 271 -3.37 -2.27 -6.09
C ASP A 271 -4.16 -1.30 -6.98
N TRP A 272 -3.76 -1.15 -8.23
CA TRP A 272 -4.48 -0.37 -9.22
C TRP A 272 -4.70 -1.16 -10.50
N ALA A 273 -5.76 -0.82 -11.25
CA ALA A 273 -6.06 -1.45 -12.51
C ALA A 273 -6.80 -0.51 -13.47
N ILE A 274 -6.85 -0.89 -14.75
CA ILE A 274 -7.72 -0.27 -15.74
C ILE A 274 -9.07 -0.98 -15.68
N GLU A 275 -10.09 -0.31 -15.14
CA GLU A 275 -11.38 -0.95 -14.81
C GLU A 275 -12.47 -0.84 -15.90
N ASN A 276 -12.26 -0.02 -16.93
CA ASN A 276 -13.28 0.22 -17.97
C ASN A 276 -13.68 -1.03 -18.79
N ASP A 277 -12.86 -2.08 -18.79
CA ASP A 277 -13.09 -3.32 -19.55
C ASP A 277 -12.32 -4.49 -18.94
N SER A 278 -12.65 -5.72 -19.34
CA SER A 278 -11.83 -6.88 -19.04
C SER A 278 -10.82 -7.14 -20.17
N CYS A 279 -9.64 -7.68 -19.84
CA CYS A 279 -8.63 -8.01 -20.85
C CYS A 279 -9.16 -8.97 -21.95
N GLU A 280 -10.18 -9.78 -21.64
CA GLU A 280 -10.77 -10.78 -22.55
C GLU A 280 -11.85 -10.19 -23.46
N ASN A 281 -12.57 -9.16 -23.01
CA ASN A 281 -13.69 -8.56 -23.75
C ASN A 281 -13.26 -7.47 -24.74
N ILE A 282 -11.96 -7.11 -24.76
CA ILE A 282 -11.43 -6.08 -25.66
C ILE A 282 -11.35 -6.65 -27.08
N THR A 283 -12.45 -6.51 -27.80
CA THR A 283 -12.62 -6.92 -29.20
C THR A 283 -11.90 -5.98 -30.18
N MET A 284 -11.54 -4.77 -29.74
CA MET A 284 -10.85 -3.75 -30.56
C MET A 284 -9.69 -3.12 -29.79
N ARG A 285 -8.46 -3.59 -30.05
CA ARG A 285 -7.21 -2.92 -29.59
C ARG A 285 -7.11 -1.45 -30.03
N ASN A 286 -7.91 -1.05 -31.02
CA ASN A 286 -7.96 0.31 -31.58
C ASN A 286 -9.00 1.21 -30.90
N SER A 287 -9.71 0.74 -29.86
CA SER A 287 -10.57 1.61 -29.08
C SER A 287 -9.72 2.65 -28.35
N THR A 288 -10.18 3.90 -28.32
CA THR A 288 -9.59 4.97 -27.48
C THR A 288 -9.64 4.62 -25.99
N THR A 289 -10.46 3.64 -25.59
CA THR A 289 -10.56 3.15 -24.22
C THR A 289 -9.47 2.12 -23.87
N TYR A 290 -8.79 1.52 -24.85
CA TYR A 290 -7.71 0.55 -24.57
C TYR A 290 -6.47 1.25 -24.02
N ALA A 291 -5.96 0.78 -22.88
CA ALA A 291 -4.87 1.46 -22.17
C ALA A 291 -3.46 1.00 -22.57
N CYS A 292 -3.32 -0.18 -23.19
CA CYS A 292 -1.99 -0.73 -23.47
C CYS A 292 -1.47 -0.26 -24.84
N GLY A 293 -0.19 0.12 -24.87
CA GLY A 293 0.50 0.60 -26.07
C GLY A 293 1.02 -0.49 -27.00
N ASN A 294 1.87 -0.10 -27.94
CA ASN A 294 2.52 -1.03 -28.86
C ASN A 294 3.49 -2.00 -28.16
N ASN A 295 3.63 -3.22 -28.68
CA ASN A 295 4.48 -4.29 -28.13
C ASN A 295 4.16 -4.66 -26.66
N THR A 296 2.88 -4.61 -26.32
CA THR A 296 2.38 -4.99 -25.00
C THR A 296 1.29 -6.05 -25.09
N HIS A 297 0.93 -6.64 -23.96
CA HIS A 297 -0.27 -7.43 -23.77
C HIS A 297 -0.95 -7.00 -22.47
N CYS A 298 -2.28 -7.10 -22.43
CA CYS A 298 -3.00 -6.98 -21.17
C CYS A 298 -2.99 -8.32 -20.41
N TYR A 299 -3.20 -8.24 -19.10
CA TYR A 299 -3.49 -9.40 -18.25
C TYR A 299 -4.43 -8.97 -17.12
N LYS A 300 -5.21 -9.92 -16.60
CA LYS A 300 -6.16 -9.65 -15.51
C LYS A 300 -5.45 -9.12 -14.28
N SER A 301 -6.05 -8.12 -13.62
CA SER A 301 -5.58 -7.65 -12.33
C SER A 301 -5.59 -8.79 -11.31
N PRO A 302 -4.54 -8.96 -10.49
CA PRO A 302 -4.51 -9.99 -9.44
C PRO A 302 -5.69 -9.91 -8.46
N ASN A 303 -6.22 -8.71 -8.21
CA ASN A 303 -7.30 -8.46 -7.26
C ASN A 303 -8.68 -8.30 -7.91
N GLY A 304 -8.89 -8.93 -9.08
CA GLY A 304 -10.23 -9.18 -9.63
C GLY A 304 -10.85 -8.06 -10.48
N LEU A 305 -10.54 -6.79 -10.23
CA LEU A 305 -11.09 -5.67 -11.00
C LEU A 305 -10.14 -5.22 -12.12
N GLY A 306 -10.64 -5.22 -13.36
CA GLY A 306 -9.94 -4.67 -14.51
C GLY A 306 -8.70 -5.44 -14.99
N TYR A 307 -7.79 -4.74 -15.67
CA TYR A 307 -6.55 -5.30 -16.22
C TYR A 307 -5.34 -4.37 -16.08
N LEU A 308 -4.16 -4.97 -16.25
CA LEU A 308 -2.87 -4.28 -16.32
C LEU A 308 -2.20 -4.54 -17.67
N CYS A 309 -1.24 -3.70 -18.03
CA CYS A 309 -0.48 -3.80 -19.27
C CYS A 309 0.96 -4.23 -18.98
N LYS A 310 1.50 -5.13 -19.79
CA LYS A 310 2.88 -5.63 -19.66
C LYS A 310 3.57 -5.69 -21.01
N CYS A 311 4.85 -5.32 -21.03
CA CYS A 311 5.68 -5.47 -22.22
C CYS A 311 5.76 -6.93 -22.68
N LEU A 312 5.81 -7.14 -24.00
CA LEU A 312 6.15 -8.44 -24.57
C LEU A 312 7.61 -8.81 -24.26
N LYS A 313 7.92 -10.11 -24.32
CA LYS A 313 9.28 -10.61 -24.09
C LYS A 313 10.27 -9.97 -25.09
N GLY A 314 11.39 -9.44 -24.58
CA GLY A 314 12.39 -8.72 -25.40
C GLY A 314 12.11 -7.22 -25.57
N TYR A 315 11.04 -6.70 -24.94
CA TYR A 315 10.70 -5.28 -24.94
C TYR A 315 10.71 -4.74 -23.50
N GLY A 316 11.06 -3.46 -23.35
CA GLY A 316 11.06 -2.76 -22.07
C GLY A 316 10.64 -1.30 -22.21
N GLY A 317 10.21 -0.70 -21.11
CA GLY A 317 9.69 0.66 -21.05
C GLY A 317 8.32 0.72 -20.37
N ASN A 318 7.55 1.75 -20.67
CA ASN A 318 6.23 1.94 -20.10
C ASN A 318 5.14 1.33 -21.02
N PRO A 319 4.43 0.27 -20.60
CA PRO A 319 3.43 -0.40 -21.43
C PRO A 319 2.13 0.41 -21.63
N TYR A 320 1.96 1.54 -20.96
CA TYR A 320 0.76 2.39 -21.06
C TYR A 320 0.95 3.57 -22.03
N LEU A 321 2.18 3.87 -22.46
CA LEU A 321 2.41 4.90 -23.48
C LEU A 321 1.92 4.40 -24.85
N GLN A 322 1.51 5.31 -25.74
CA GLN A 322 1.03 4.96 -27.08
C GLN A 322 2.09 4.19 -27.90
N ASP A 323 3.34 4.65 -27.89
CA ASP A 323 4.47 3.95 -28.50
C ASP A 323 4.83 2.64 -27.78
N GLY A 324 4.30 2.45 -26.57
CA GLY A 324 4.44 1.27 -25.73
C GLY A 324 5.88 0.90 -25.44
N CYS A 325 6.14 -0.41 -25.40
CA CYS A 325 7.46 -0.92 -25.04
C CYS A 325 8.39 -0.97 -26.25
N GLN A 326 9.65 -0.64 -26.03
CA GLN A 326 10.68 -0.57 -27.07
C GLN A 326 11.62 -1.77 -26.98
N GLY A 327 12.04 -2.31 -28.12
CA GLY A 327 12.96 -3.46 -28.20
C GLY A 327 14.27 -3.17 -27.46
N THR A 328 14.69 -4.09 -26.59
CA THR A 328 15.94 -3.99 -25.82
C THR A 328 17.14 -4.44 -26.63
#